data_AF-A0A0A0M0Y7-F1
#
_entry.id   AF-A0A0A0M0Y7-F1
#
_cell.length_a   1.000
_cell.length_b   1.000
_cell.length_c   1.000
_cell.angle_alpha   90.00
_cell.angle_beta   90.00
_cell.angle_gamma   90.00
#
_symmetry.space_group_name_H-M   'P 1'
#
loop_
_entity.id
_entity.type
_entity.pdbx_description
1 polymer ?
#
loop_
_entity_poly.entity_id
_entity_poly.type
_entity_poly.pdbx_seq_one_letter_code
_entity_poly.pdbx_strand_id
1 'polypeptide(L)'
;MQTLSPNMPLHIASETILKLLRARFHHKCQGQIVHNTSRALDLEARLARLEERSRHAQINDESLCDSCHARLGTKLFAMYPDDTVVCYKCYRRQGESTSVTGRNFKQDILIKPGWLVMD
;
A
#
# COMPACT_ATOMS: atom_id res chain seq x y z
N MET A 1 24.10 -4.14 -34.26
CA MET A 1 23.52 -2.95 -34.91
C MET A 1 24.10 -2.87 -36.31
N GLN A 2 23.26 -2.86 -37.36
CA GLN A 2 23.74 -2.60 -38.71
C GLN A 2 24.21 -1.14 -38.76
N THR A 3 25.50 -0.93 -39.01
CA THR A 3 26.09 0.41 -39.17
C THR A 3 25.74 0.94 -40.55
N LEU A 4 25.18 2.15 -40.62
CA LEU A 4 24.94 2.82 -41.89
C LEU A 4 26.29 3.16 -42.53
N SER A 5 26.40 2.96 -43.86
CA SER A 5 27.60 3.34 -44.61
C SER A 5 27.81 4.85 -44.56
N PRO A 6 29.04 5.36 -44.38
CA PRO A 6 29.33 6.79 -44.28
C PRO A 6 28.87 7.60 -45.51
N ASN A 7 28.78 6.96 -46.67
CA ASN A 7 28.44 7.58 -47.95
C ASN A 7 26.97 7.36 -48.35
N MET A 8 26.13 6.78 -47.47
CA MET A 8 24.71 6.55 -47.79
C MET A 8 23.95 7.89 -47.81
N PRO A 9 23.21 8.20 -48.89
CA PRO A 9 22.35 9.37 -48.93
C PRO A 9 21.30 9.34 -47.81
N LEU A 10 21.13 10.47 -47.11
CA LEU A 10 20.26 10.57 -45.93
C LEU A 10 18.80 10.14 -46.21
N HIS A 11 18.30 10.41 -47.42
CA HIS A 11 16.94 10.02 -47.81
C HIS A 11 16.74 8.49 -47.82
N ILE A 12 17.78 7.72 -48.19
CA ILE A 12 17.77 6.24 -48.17
C ILE A 12 17.91 5.72 -46.73
N ALA A 13 18.74 6.39 -45.91
CA ALA A 13 18.93 6.03 -44.50
C ALA A 13 17.71 6.35 -43.61
N SER A 14 16.86 7.29 -44.04
CA SER A 14 15.76 7.85 -43.23
C SER A 14 14.80 6.79 -42.69
N GLU A 15 14.42 5.81 -43.53
CA GLU A 15 13.51 4.73 -43.14
C GLU A 15 14.14 3.82 -42.07
N THR A 16 15.42 3.52 -42.22
CA THR A 16 16.17 2.70 -41.26
C THR A 16 16.33 3.42 -39.93
N ILE A 17 16.68 4.71 -39.95
CA ILE A 17 16.78 5.55 -38.75
C ILE A 17 15.42 5.61 -38.04
N LEU A 18 14.34 5.81 -38.79
CA LEU A 18 13.00 5.88 -38.23
C LEU A 18 12.56 4.54 -37.59
N LYS A 19 12.88 3.40 -38.21
CA LYS A 19 12.69 2.07 -37.60
C LYS A 19 13.49 1.92 -36.29
N LEU A 20 14.76 2.35 -36.27
CA LEU A 20 15.61 2.30 -35.07
C LEU A 20 15.08 3.21 -33.96
N LEU A 21 14.68 4.43 -34.27
CA LEU A 21 14.12 5.36 -33.30
C LEU A 21 12.81 4.84 -32.70
N ARG A 22 11.92 4.30 -33.53
CA ARG A 22 10.70 3.62 -33.06
C ARG A 22 11.03 2.46 -32.14
N ALA A 23 11.93 1.58 -32.54
CA ALA A 23 12.34 0.43 -31.71
C ALA A 23 12.93 0.87 -30.37
N ARG A 24 13.78 1.90 -30.35
CA ARG A 24 14.35 2.47 -29.12
C ARG A 24 13.28 3.07 -28.23
N PHE A 25 12.33 3.81 -28.80
CA PHE A 25 11.21 4.37 -28.06
C PHE A 25 10.32 3.27 -27.47
N HIS A 26 9.97 2.26 -28.26
CA HIS A 26 9.20 1.11 -27.79
C HIS A 26 9.91 0.37 -26.65
N HIS A 27 11.21 0.11 -26.77
CA HIS A 27 11.98 -0.51 -25.68
C HIS A 27 12.00 0.33 -24.41
N LYS A 28 12.14 1.66 -24.54
CA LYS A 28 12.06 2.58 -23.39
C LYS A 28 10.70 2.49 -22.70
N CYS A 29 9.61 2.54 -23.47
CA CYS A 29 8.26 2.44 -22.93
C CYS A 29 8.01 1.07 -22.27
N GLN A 30 8.42 -0.02 -22.91
CA GLN A 30 8.32 -1.37 -22.33
C GLN A 30 9.11 -1.48 -21.03
N GLY A 31 10.34 -0.97 -20.99
CA GLY A 31 11.15 -0.92 -19.77
C GLY A 31 10.46 -0.14 -18.65
N GLN A 32 9.83 0.99 -18.96
CA GLN A 32 9.09 1.78 -17.98
C GLN A 32 7.86 1.04 -17.45
N ILE A 33 7.11 0.35 -18.31
CA ILE A 33 5.94 -0.45 -17.92
C ILE A 33 6.37 -1.57 -16.97
N VAL A 34 7.40 -2.34 -17.34
CA VAL A 34 7.92 -3.44 -16.51
C VAL A 34 8.44 -2.90 -15.17
N HIS A 35 9.18 -1.80 -15.18
CA HIS A 35 9.68 -1.20 -13.94
C HIS A 35 8.55 -0.76 -13.01
N ASN A 36 7.56 -0.05 -13.55
CA ASN A 36 6.44 0.48 -12.75
C ASN A 36 5.56 -0.65 -12.20
N THR A 37 5.28 -1.68 -13.01
CA THR A 37 4.49 -2.84 -12.57
C THR A 37 5.24 -3.66 -11.52
N SER A 38 6.54 -3.90 -11.69
CA SER A 38 7.37 -4.56 -10.67
C SER A 38 7.40 -3.77 -9.36
N ARG A 39 7.48 -2.43 -9.44
CA ARG A 39 7.44 -1.57 -8.25
C ARG A 39 6.08 -1.63 -7.55
N ALA A 40 4.98 -1.65 -8.30
CA ALA A 40 3.64 -1.78 -7.73
C ALA A 40 3.49 -3.12 -6.96
N LEU A 41 3.93 -4.22 -7.57
CA LEU A 41 3.91 -5.55 -6.94
C LEU A 41 4.79 -5.61 -5.67
N ASP A 42 5.97 -4.99 -5.68
CA ASP A 42 6.83 -4.92 -4.48
C ASP A 42 6.14 -4.14 -3.35
N LEU A 43 5.50 -3.01 -3.68
CA LEU A 43 4.77 -2.22 -2.69
C LEU A 43 3.60 -3.00 -2.09
N GLU A 44 2.82 -3.71 -2.91
CA GLU A 44 1.74 -4.57 -2.46
C GLU A 44 2.24 -5.69 -1.54
N ALA A 45 3.33 -6.38 -1.92
CA ALA A 45 3.91 -7.44 -1.10
C ALA A 45 4.43 -6.91 0.25
N ARG A 46 5.03 -5.71 0.25
CA ARG A 46 5.49 -5.04 1.48
C ARG A 46 4.32 -4.62 2.36
N LEU A 47 3.25 -4.08 1.78
CA LEU A 47 2.03 -3.75 2.51
C LEU A 47 1.42 -5.00 3.13
N ALA A 48 1.23 -6.07 2.35
CA ALA A 48 0.70 -7.33 2.85
C ALA A 48 1.53 -7.89 4.02
N ARG A 49 2.87 -7.81 3.95
CA ARG A 49 3.75 -8.21 5.06
C ARG A 49 3.56 -7.33 6.30
N LEU A 50 3.40 -6.02 6.12
CA LEU A 50 3.15 -5.10 7.23
C LEU A 50 1.78 -5.35 7.87
N GLU A 51 0.75 -5.56 7.06
CA GLU A 51 -0.59 -5.92 7.54
C GLU A 51 -0.56 -7.24 8.30
N GLU A 52 0.12 -8.25 7.79
CA GLU A 52 0.26 -9.53 8.48
C GLU A 52 1.02 -9.37 9.80
N ARG A 53 2.11 -8.60 9.84
CA ARG A 53 2.82 -8.30 11.08
C ARG A 53 1.98 -7.49 12.06
N SER A 54 1.12 -6.59 11.58
CA SER A 54 0.16 -5.83 12.39
C SER A 54 -0.85 -6.75 13.06
N ARG A 55 -1.37 -7.76 12.32
CA ARG A 55 -2.28 -8.78 12.88
C ARG A 55 -1.67 -9.56 14.05
N HIS A 56 -0.35 -9.65 14.12
CA HIS A 56 0.38 -10.31 15.20
C HIS A 56 0.72 -9.41 16.39
N ALA A 57 0.34 -8.11 16.38
CA ALA A 57 0.39 -7.27 17.57
C ALA A 57 -0.68 -7.77 18.55
N GLN A 58 -0.35 -8.80 19.31
CA GLN A 58 -1.23 -9.34 20.34
C GLN A 58 -1.42 -8.28 21.42
N ILE A 59 -2.68 -7.95 21.70
CA ILE A 59 -3.01 -7.19 22.91
C ILE A 59 -2.60 -8.07 24.09
N ASN A 60 -1.58 -7.62 24.80
CA ASN A 60 -1.05 -8.26 25.99
C ASN A 60 -1.37 -7.43 27.24
N ASP A 61 -0.93 -7.92 28.38
CA ASP A 61 -1.19 -7.27 29.66
C ASP A 61 -0.50 -5.91 29.80
N GLU A 62 0.62 -5.67 29.10
CA GLU A 62 1.33 -4.40 29.04
C GLU A 62 0.77 -3.40 28.00
N SER A 63 -0.23 -3.81 27.21
CA SER A 63 -0.82 -2.95 26.19
C SER A 63 -1.47 -1.72 26.81
N LEU A 64 -1.28 -0.56 26.19
CA LEU A 64 -1.77 0.72 26.66
C LEU A 64 -2.99 1.17 25.85
N CYS A 65 -3.90 1.91 26.49
CA CYS A 65 -4.98 2.60 25.80
C CYS A 65 -4.42 3.73 24.91
N ASP A 66 -4.76 3.76 23.64
CA ASP A 66 -4.27 4.79 22.71
C ASP A 66 -4.81 6.20 23.02
N SER A 67 -5.88 6.31 23.80
CA SER A 67 -6.48 7.59 24.21
C SER A 67 -5.92 8.15 25.52
N CYS A 68 -5.79 7.32 26.56
CA CYS A 68 -5.43 7.78 27.91
C CYS A 68 -4.14 7.17 28.45
N HIS A 69 -3.48 6.32 27.66
CA HIS A 69 -2.23 5.63 27.99
C HIS A 69 -2.29 4.75 29.26
N ALA A 70 -3.49 4.50 29.79
CA ALA A 70 -3.66 3.57 30.89
C ALA A 70 -3.43 2.12 30.41
N ARG A 71 -2.72 1.33 31.22
CA ARG A 71 -2.53 -0.10 30.99
C ARG A 71 -3.89 -0.82 30.92
N LEU A 72 -4.09 -1.57 29.84
CA LEU A 72 -5.29 -2.35 29.55
C LEU A 72 -5.31 -3.60 30.43
N GLY A 73 -4.24 -4.38 30.47
CA GLY A 73 -4.17 -5.57 31.33
C GLY A 73 -5.35 -6.52 31.05
N THR A 74 -6.10 -6.85 32.09
CA THR A 74 -7.32 -7.66 32.04
C THR A 74 -8.62 -6.84 31.92
N LYS A 75 -8.54 -5.53 31.72
CA LYS A 75 -9.71 -4.65 31.65
C LYS A 75 -10.40 -4.79 30.29
N LEU A 76 -11.72 -4.57 30.26
CA LEU A 76 -12.48 -4.43 29.01
C LEU A 76 -11.91 -3.31 28.14
N PHE A 77 -11.69 -3.62 26.87
CA PHE A 77 -11.21 -2.70 25.84
C PHE A 77 -12.03 -2.88 24.55
N ALA A 78 -11.91 -1.90 23.66
CA ALA A 78 -12.45 -1.95 22.31
C ALA A 78 -11.31 -1.74 21.31
N MET A 79 -11.35 -2.46 20.20
CA MET A 79 -10.45 -2.27 19.07
C MET A 79 -11.26 -1.69 17.91
N TYR A 80 -10.80 -0.57 17.35
CA TYR A 80 -11.42 0.06 16.19
C TYR A 80 -10.96 -0.61 14.88
N PRO A 81 -11.68 -0.39 13.76
CA PRO A 81 -11.30 -0.88 12.44
C PRO A 81 -9.92 -0.43 11.95
N ASP A 82 -9.32 0.62 12.52
CA ASP A 82 -7.96 1.08 12.21
C ASP A 82 -6.87 0.49 13.13
N ASP A 83 -7.19 -0.58 13.88
CA ASP A 83 -6.30 -1.26 14.85
C ASP A 83 -6.00 -0.46 16.13
N THR A 84 -6.56 0.74 16.30
CA THR A 84 -6.43 1.45 17.56
C THR A 84 -7.20 0.76 18.69
N VAL A 85 -6.60 0.65 19.86
CA VAL A 85 -7.14 -0.04 21.02
C VAL A 85 -7.35 0.95 22.17
N VAL A 86 -8.57 1.00 22.69
CA VAL A 86 -8.93 1.91 23.78
C VAL A 86 -9.57 1.17 24.94
N CYS A 87 -9.36 1.65 26.16
CA CYS A 87 -10.11 1.14 27.30
C CYS A 87 -11.61 1.46 27.14
N TYR A 88 -12.47 0.64 27.75
CA TYR A 88 -13.92 0.79 27.63
C TYR A 88 -14.44 2.17 28.06
N LYS A 89 -13.78 2.83 29.03
CA LYS A 89 -14.14 4.20 29.45
C LYS A 89 -13.91 5.23 28.34
N CYS A 90 -12.80 5.12 27.60
CA CYS A 90 -12.53 6.01 26.46
C CYS A 90 -13.48 5.71 25.30
N TYR A 91 -13.71 4.42 25.01
CA TYR A 91 -14.70 4.01 24.01
C TYR A 91 -16.08 4.61 24.27
N ARG A 92 -16.57 4.56 25.52
CA ARG A 92 -17.88 5.13 25.89
C ARG A 92 -17.99 6.64 25.72
N ARG A 93 -16.86 7.37 25.78
CA ARG A 93 -16.82 8.83 25.56
C ARG A 93 -16.76 9.18 24.08
N GLN A 94 -15.99 8.40 23.31
CA GLN A 94 -15.69 8.68 21.91
C GLN A 94 -16.74 8.10 20.95
N GLY A 95 -17.33 6.96 21.31
CA GLY A 95 -18.30 6.24 20.50
C GLY A 95 -17.66 5.32 19.45
N GLU A 96 -18.50 4.72 18.62
CA GLU A 96 -18.09 3.68 17.65
C GLU A 96 -17.62 4.23 16.30
N SER A 97 -18.01 5.47 15.95
CA SER A 97 -17.88 5.97 14.58
C SER A 97 -16.55 6.62 14.27
N THR A 98 -15.80 7.07 15.28
CA THR A 98 -14.53 7.79 15.09
C THR A 98 -13.49 7.26 16.06
N SER A 99 -12.31 6.86 15.57
CA SER A 99 -11.22 6.42 16.46
C SER A 99 -10.47 7.60 17.07
N VAL A 100 -9.50 7.28 17.94
CA VAL A 100 -8.61 8.25 18.59
C VAL A 100 -7.72 9.03 17.61
N THR A 101 -7.47 8.49 16.42
CA THR A 101 -6.71 9.17 15.35
C THR A 101 -7.55 10.21 14.60
N GLY A 102 -8.86 10.30 14.91
CA GLY A 102 -9.80 11.21 14.25
C GLY A 102 -10.42 10.63 12.98
N ARG A 103 -10.11 9.38 12.61
CA ARG A 103 -10.67 8.74 11.42
C ARG A 103 -12.14 8.39 11.63
N ASN A 104 -13.02 8.83 10.73
CA ASN A 104 -14.44 8.56 10.77
C ASN A 104 -14.80 7.36 9.88
N PHE A 105 -15.20 6.24 10.50
CA PHE A 105 -15.51 4.99 9.80
C PHE A 105 -16.80 5.01 8.99
N LYS A 106 -17.67 6.01 9.20
CA LYS A 106 -18.87 6.21 8.36
C LYS A 106 -18.54 6.91 7.03
N GLN A 107 -17.44 7.65 6.98
CA GLN A 107 -16.98 8.36 5.78
C GLN A 107 -15.86 7.57 5.09
N ASP A 108 -14.89 7.09 5.86
CA ASP A 108 -13.73 6.34 5.40
C ASP A 108 -13.80 4.88 5.86
N ILE A 109 -14.67 4.11 5.21
CA ILE A 109 -14.91 2.70 5.56
C ILE A 109 -13.63 1.88 5.41
N LEU A 110 -13.23 1.22 6.50
CA LEU A 110 -12.13 0.27 6.53
C LEU A 110 -12.71 -1.15 6.51
N ILE A 111 -12.39 -1.89 5.45
CA ILE A 111 -12.72 -3.32 5.38
C ILE A 111 -11.47 -4.09 5.79
N LYS A 112 -11.52 -4.77 6.94
CA LYS A 112 -10.47 -5.71 7.36
C LYS A 112 -10.79 -7.10 6.81
N PRO A 113 -10.00 -7.63 5.87
CA PRO A 113 -10.27 -8.96 5.30
C PRO A 113 -10.30 -10.07 6.35
N GLY A 114 -9.55 -9.92 7.46
CA GLY A 114 -9.50 -10.88 8.56
C GLY A 114 -10.67 -10.81 9.56
N TRP A 115 -11.57 -9.84 9.43
CA TRP A 115 -12.77 -9.71 10.29
C TRP A 115 -14.04 -10.16 9.57
N LEU A 116 -13.95 -10.38 8.26
CA LEU A 116 -14.99 -11.07 7.50
C LEU A 116 -14.90 -12.56 7.85
N VAL A 117 -15.62 -12.97 8.88
CA VAL A 117 -15.96 -14.38 9.08
C VAL A 117 -16.84 -14.73 7.88
N MET A 118 -16.25 -15.37 6.87
CA MET A 118 -17.03 -16.06 5.85
C MET A 118 -17.52 -17.34 6.51
N ASP A 119 -18.82 -17.43 6.75
CA ASP A 119 -19.51 -18.69 7.09
C ASP A 119 -19.39 -19.71 5.95
#